data_AF-A0A7Z7QME4-F1
#
_entry.id   AF-A0A7Z7QME4-F1
#
_cell.length_a   1.000
_cell.length_b   1.000
_cell.length_c   1.000
_cell.angle_alpha   90.00
_cell.angle_beta   90.00
_cell.angle_gamma   90.00
#
_symmetry.space_group_name_H-M   'P 1'
#
loop_
_entity.id
_entity.type
_entity.pdbx_description
1 polymer ?
#
loop_
_entity_poly.entity_id
_entity_poly.type
_entity_poly.pdbx_seq_one_letter_code
_entity_poly.pdbx_strand_id
1 'polypeptide(L)'
;MFMPHQQDGFDRMFNAHQRRDRFFKKGNLQFLILRLLMDSPKHGYQIIKDLEAQFKGFYSPSPGSVYPILQMLEDREFVSTSKEGKKKVYTITDEGIEFLKEQPHYDEYAKRMGQFKEMDTEKLTELRSSLQSLFRSFMLAGQHAMKDEKQLADFEQFIQDTAKQLESFKEKKDDEK
;
A
#
# COMPACT_ATOMS: atom_id res chain seq x y z
N MET A 1 23.32 46.52 11.27
CA MET A 1 23.28 46.12 9.86
C MET A 1 23.59 44.63 9.83
N PHE A 2 22.56 43.78 9.83
CA PHE A 2 22.68 42.33 9.93
C PHE A 2 22.14 41.70 8.63
N MET A 3 22.90 40.77 8.08
CA MET A 3 22.58 40.05 6.83
C MET A 3 21.38 39.10 7.02
N PRO A 4 20.57 38.84 5.97
CA PRO A 4 19.50 37.85 6.04
C PRO A 4 20.09 36.43 5.94
N HIS A 5 19.71 35.58 6.90
CA HIS A 5 19.95 34.15 6.86
C HIS A 5 19.16 33.50 5.71
N GLN A 6 19.86 32.80 4.83
CA GLN A 6 19.25 31.83 3.91
C GLN A 6 18.71 30.64 4.74
N GLN A 7 17.39 30.48 4.78
CA GLN A 7 16.72 29.25 5.18
C GLN A 7 15.52 29.02 4.24
N ASP A 8 15.77 28.56 3.01
CA ASP A 8 14.70 28.30 2.02
C ASP A 8 14.90 26.97 1.26
N GLY A 9 15.37 25.95 1.97
CA GLY A 9 15.49 24.56 1.48
C GLY A 9 14.61 23.54 2.22
N PHE A 10 14.30 23.80 3.49
CA PHE A 10 13.71 22.80 4.39
C PHE A 10 12.17 22.68 4.23
N ASP A 11 11.48 23.81 4.01
CA ASP A 11 10.02 23.82 3.79
C ASP A 11 9.58 23.20 2.45
N ARG A 12 10.51 23.08 1.48
CA ARG A 12 10.25 22.38 0.21
C ARG A 12 10.28 20.85 0.34
N MET A 13 10.92 20.31 1.38
CA MET A 13 10.96 18.86 1.64
C MET A 13 9.71 18.37 2.38
N PHE A 14 9.11 19.17 3.26
CA PHE A 14 7.86 18.79 3.94
C PHE A 14 6.62 18.85 3.04
N ASN A 15 6.67 19.61 1.95
CA ASN A 15 5.67 19.54 0.88
C ASN A 15 5.75 18.24 0.03
N ALA A 16 6.74 17.37 0.25
CA ALA A 16 6.78 16.04 -0.36
C ALA A 16 5.71 15.08 0.22
N HIS A 17 5.16 15.36 1.40
CA HIS A 17 4.03 14.57 1.93
C HIS A 17 2.77 14.74 1.07
N GLN A 18 2.51 15.96 0.56
CA GLN A 18 1.41 16.21 -0.41
C GLN A 18 1.65 15.59 -1.80
N ARG A 19 2.88 15.15 -2.11
CA ARG A 19 3.22 14.44 -3.37
C ARG A 19 3.19 12.91 -3.21
N ARG A 20 3.49 12.36 -2.03
CA ARG A 20 3.24 10.93 -1.73
C ARG A 20 1.75 10.61 -1.55
N ASP A 21 0.99 11.55 -1.01
CA ASP A 21 -0.48 11.53 -1.06
C ASP A 21 -0.99 11.46 -2.51
N ARG A 22 -0.21 11.88 -3.51
CA ARG A 22 -0.60 11.80 -4.92
C ARG A 22 -0.42 10.44 -5.57
N PHE A 23 0.42 9.56 -5.03
CA PHE A 23 0.47 8.16 -5.49
C PHE A 23 -0.76 7.36 -5.01
N PHE A 24 -1.36 7.76 -3.89
CA PHE A 24 -2.63 7.21 -3.39
C PHE A 24 -3.86 8.06 -3.76
N LYS A 25 -3.71 9.26 -4.33
CA LYS A 25 -4.78 9.99 -5.04
C LYS A 25 -5.01 9.38 -6.42
N LYS A 26 -5.66 8.21 -6.42
CA LYS A 26 -6.85 7.88 -7.22
C LYS A 26 -7.03 6.36 -7.16
N GLY A 27 -8.07 5.90 -6.48
CA GLY A 27 -8.64 4.57 -6.72
C GLY A 27 -9.01 3.77 -5.47
N ASN A 28 -8.03 3.15 -4.79
CA ASN A 28 -8.29 1.80 -4.28
C ASN A 28 -8.40 1.58 -2.77
N LEU A 29 -8.02 2.55 -1.91
CA LEU A 29 -7.98 2.26 -0.46
C LEU A 29 -9.37 2.04 0.15
N GLN A 30 -10.38 2.79 -0.29
CA GLN A 30 -11.78 2.59 0.10
C GLN A 30 -12.30 1.20 -0.30
N PHE A 31 -11.93 0.69 -1.48
CA PHE A 31 -12.35 -0.64 -1.93
C PHE A 31 -11.63 -1.75 -1.16
N LEU A 32 -10.38 -1.55 -0.77
CA LEU A 32 -9.67 -2.48 0.11
C LEU A 32 -10.31 -2.51 1.51
N ILE A 33 -10.70 -1.36 2.05
CA ILE A 33 -11.43 -1.28 3.32
C ILE A 33 -12.77 -2.01 3.23
N LEU A 34 -13.58 -1.73 2.21
CA LEU A 34 -14.87 -2.42 1.99
C LEU A 34 -14.68 -3.94 1.85
N ARG A 35 -13.63 -4.39 1.16
CA ARG A 35 -13.30 -5.83 1.07
C ARG A 35 -12.94 -6.45 2.41
N LEU A 36 -12.16 -5.77 3.25
CA LEU A 36 -11.86 -6.29 4.59
C LEU A 36 -13.14 -6.42 5.43
N LEU A 37 -14.11 -5.53 5.22
CA LEU A 37 -15.40 -5.56 5.90
C LEU A 37 -16.37 -6.62 5.36
N MET A 38 -16.17 -7.12 4.13
CA MET A 38 -16.89 -8.29 3.61
C MET A 38 -16.60 -9.56 4.42
N ASP A 39 -15.37 -9.71 4.92
CA ASP A 39 -14.98 -10.91 5.66
C ASP A 39 -15.61 -10.93 7.07
N SER A 40 -15.65 -9.77 7.73
CA SER A 40 -16.30 -9.60 9.04
C SER A 40 -16.32 -8.13 9.47
N PRO A 41 -17.22 -7.73 10.40
CA PRO A 41 -17.16 -6.44 11.07
C PRO A 41 -15.83 -6.22 11.78
N LYS A 42 -15.27 -5.00 11.69
CA LYS A 42 -13.93 -4.69 12.22
C LYS A 42 -13.84 -3.33 12.89
N HIS A 43 -12.95 -3.22 13.88
CA HIS A 43 -12.52 -1.93 14.41
C HIS A 43 -11.57 -1.23 13.43
N GLY A 44 -11.56 0.11 13.44
CA GLY A 44 -10.66 0.91 12.58
C GLY A 44 -9.17 0.52 12.71
N TYR A 45 -8.70 0.21 13.92
CA TYR A 45 -7.33 -0.25 14.13
C TYR A 45 -7.06 -1.65 13.55
N GLN A 46 -8.05 -2.55 13.60
CA GLN A 46 -7.92 -3.87 12.98
C GLN A 46 -7.84 -3.73 11.47
N ILE A 47 -8.64 -2.84 10.88
CA ILE A 47 -8.58 -2.53 9.44
C ILE A 47 -7.18 -2.02 9.05
N ILE A 48 -6.57 -1.13 9.83
CA ILE A 48 -5.19 -0.65 9.59
C ILE A 48 -4.19 -1.82 9.60
N LYS A 49 -4.28 -2.71 10.61
CA LYS A 49 -3.42 -3.89 10.71
C LYS A 49 -3.61 -4.86 9.55
N ASP A 50 -4.85 -5.10 9.14
CA ASP A 50 -5.16 -6.02 8.04
C ASP A 50 -4.69 -5.45 6.70
N LEU A 51 -4.83 -4.13 6.51
CA LEU A 51 -4.26 -3.42 5.36
C LEU A 51 -2.73 -3.55 5.34
N GLU A 52 -2.06 -3.31 6.46
CA GLU A 52 -0.61 -3.51 6.58
C GLU A 52 -0.20 -4.95 6.24
N ALA A 53 -0.96 -5.95 6.71
CA ALA A 53 -0.72 -7.35 6.42
C ALA A 53 -0.94 -7.70 4.93
N GLN A 54 -1.96 -7.13 4.29
CA GLN A 54 -2.21 -7.27 2.84
C GLN A 54 -1.07 -6.65 2.02
N PHE A 55 -0.60 -5.48 2.43
CA PHE A 55 0.60 -4.85 1.87
C PHE A 55 1.90 -5.50 2.34
N LYS A 56 1.82 -6.62 3.06
CA LYS A 56 2.95 -7.42 3.52
C LYS A 56 3.99 -6.59 4.30
N GLY A 57 3.54 -5.56 5.02
CA GLY A 57 4.40 -4.63 5.77
C GLY A 57 5.19 -3.63 4.91
N PHE A 58 5.04 -3.64 3.59
CA PHE A 58 5.67 -2.67 2.68
C PHE A 58 5.05 -1.28 2.78
N TYR A 59 3.80 -1.23 3.24
CA TYR A 59 3.05 0.00 3.47
C TYR A 59 2.06 -0.24 4.61
N SER A 60 2.12 0.61 5.63
CA SER A 60 1.09 0.68 6.66
C SER A 60 0.37 2.03 6.50
N PRO A 61 -0.90 2.05 6.08
CA PRO A 61 -1.67 3.28 6.03
C PRO A 61 -1.74 3.90 7.42
N SER A 62 -1.47 5.20 7.51
CA SER A 62 -1.58 5.89 8.80
C SER A 62 -3.04 5.97 9.26
N PRO A 63 -3.31 6.07 10.57
CA PRO A 63 -4.62 6.44 11.09
C PRO A 63 -5.22 7.68 10.38
N GLY A 64 -4.40 8.71 10.15
CA GLY A 64 -4.80 9.94 9.46
C GLY A 64 -5.20 9.74 7.99
N SER A 65 -4.84 8.62 7.38
CA SER A 65 -5.22 8.25 6.02
C SER A 65 -6.46 7.34 5.98
N VAL A 66 -6.67 6.50 7.00
CA VAL A 66 -7.75 5.51 7.04
C VAL A 66 -9.05 6.05 7.63
N TYR A 67 -8.97 6.78 8.76
CA TYR A 67 -10.18 7.27 9.43
C TYR A 67 -11.02 8.25 8.59
N PRO A 68 -10.43 9.19 7.80
CA PRO A 68 -11.22 10.03 6.90
C PRO A 68 -11.97 9.22 5.83
N ILE A 69 -11.39 8.12 5.35
CA ILE A 69 -12.05 7.25 4.37
C ILE A 69 -13.17 6.45 5.04
N LEU A 70 -12.96 5.93 6.25
CA LEU A 70 -14.02 5.28 7.02
C LEU A 70 -15.18 6.22 7.29
N GLN A 71 -14.89 7.48 7.64
CA GLN A 71 -15.92 8.50 7.81
C GLN A 71 -16.66 8.76 6.51
N MET A 72 -15.96 8.91 5.39
CA MET A 72 -16.60 9.08 4.07
C MET A 72 -17.47 7.88 3.68
N LEU A 73 -17.05 6.65 3.99
CA LEU A 73 -17.84 5.44 3.73
C LEU A 73 -19.07 5.37 4.63
N GLU A 74 -18.97 5.82 5.88
CA GLU A 74 -20.09 5.97 6.82
C GLU A 74 -21.08 7.03 6.34
N ASP A 75 -20.59 8.22 5.93
CA ASP A 75 -21.41 9.33 5.44
C ASP A 75 -22.15 8.99 4.14
N ARG A 76 -21.63 8.05 3.34
CA ARG A 76 -22.25 7.53 2.11
C ARG A 76 -23.12 6.30 2.35
N GLU A 77 -23.29 5.89 3.61
CA GLU A 77 -24.06 4.71 3.99
C GLU A 77 -23.53 3.40 3.40
N PHE A 78 -22.27 3.37 2.93
CA PHE A 78 -21.61 2.14 2.46
C PHE A 78 -21.09 1.28 3.62
N VAL A 79 -20.98 1.87 4.80
CA VAL A 79 -20.58 1.21 6.03
C VAL A 79 -21.44 1.74 7.17
N SER A 80 -22.00 0.85 7.98
CA SER A 80 -22.66 1.19 9.24
C SER A 80 -21.69 1.08 10.41
N THR A 81 -21.97 1.82 11.50
CA THR A 81 -21.18 1.72 12.73
C THR A 81 -22.02 1.31 13.93
N SER A 82 -21.45 0.44 14.75
CA SER A 82 -21.95 0.11 16.09
C SER A 82 -20.88 0.38 17.13
N LYS A 83 -21.27 0.41 18.41
CA LYS A 83 -20.35 0.60 19.53
C LYS A 83 -20.17 -0.70 20.29
N GLU A 84 -18.93 -1.12 20.44
CA GLU A 84 -18.52 -2.12 21.42
C GLU A 84 -17.69 -1.42 22.49
N GLY A 85 -18.34 -1.12 23.63
CA GLY A 85 -17.78 -0.28 24.68
C GLY A 85 -17.43 1.12 24.15
N LYS A 86 -16.13 1.44 24.13
CA LYS A 86 -15.62 2.74 23.65
C LYS A 86 -15.18 2.73 22.17
N LYS A 87 -15.20 1.58 21.50
CA LYS A 87 -14.67 1.42 20.14
C LYS A 87 -15.80 1.36 19.13
N LYS A 88 -15.64 2.04 17.99
CA LYS A 88 -16.50 1.86 16.82
C LYS A 88 -16.16 0.54 16.13
N VAL A 89 -17.19 -0.20 15.74
CA VAL A 89 -17.12 -1.35 14.84
C VAL A 89 -17.76 -0.93 13.52
N TYR A 90 -17.07 -1.16 12.42
CA TYR A 90 -17.53 -0.87 11.07
C TYR A 90 -18.05 -2.15 10.43
N THR A 91 -19.19 -2.07 9.75
CA THR A 91 -19.81 -3.19 9.02
C THR A 91 -20.24 -2.70 7.64
N ILE A 92 -19.85 -3.40 6.58
CA ILE A 92 -20.29 -3.06 5.22
C ILE A 92 -21.81 -3.22 5.09
N THR A 93 -22.47 -2.32 4.35
CA THR A 93 -23.90 -2.36 4.04
C THR A 93 -24.15 -2.97 2.66
N ASP A 94 -25.41 -3.25 2.32
CA ASP A 94 -25.78 -3.74 1.00
C ASP A 94 -25.41 -2.72 -0.09
N GLU A 95 -25.59 -1.42 0.17
CA GLU A 95 -25.17 -0.33 -0.72
C GLU A 95 -23.65 -0.31 -0.92
N GLY A 96 -22.89 -0.55 0.17
CA GLY A 96 -21.44 -0.67 0.10
C GLY A 96 -20.96 -1.88 -0.70
N ILE A 97 -21.71 -2.98 -0.64
CA ILE A 97 -21.47 -4.20 -1.44
C ILE A 97 -21.68 -3.92 -2.92
N GLU A 98 -22.79 -3.30 -3.29
CA GLU A 98 -23.09 -2.96 -4.69
C GLU A 98 -22.06 -1.97 -5.24
N PHE A 99 -21.73 -0.91 -4.49
CA PHE A 99 -20.67 0.03 -4.86
C PHE A 99 -19.31 -0.64 -5.08
N LEU A 100 -19.00 -1.69 -4.30
CA LEU A 100 -17.77 -2.45 -4.45
C LEU A 100 -17.78 -3.34 -5.71
N LYS A 101 -18.94 -3.90 -6.08
CA LYS A 101 -19.11 -4.73 -7.29
C LYS A 101 -19.04 -3.93 -8.59
N GLU A 102 -19.45 -2.67 -8.56
CA GLU A 102 -19.39 -1.76 -9.73
C GLU A 102 -17.95 -1.40 -10.16
N GLN A 103 -16.92 -1.81 -9.40
CA GLN A 103 -15.54 -1.53 -9.78
C GLN A 103 -15.05 -2.39 -10.96
N PRO A 104 -14.42 -1.80 -12.00
CA PRO A 104 -14.03 -2.47 -13.26
C PRO A 104 -13.10 -3.69 -13.15
N HIS A 105 -12.61 -4.05 -11.96
CA HIS A 105 -11.74 -5.20 -11.73
C HIS A 105 -12.12 -5.97 -10.47
N TYR A 106 -13.38 -5.88 -10.02
CA TYR A 106 -13.84 -6.63 -8.85
C TYR A 106 -13.61 -8.14 -9.04
N ASP A 107 -14.09 -8.68 -10.17
CA ASP A 107 -13.99 -10.10 -10.49
C ASP A 107 -12.56 -10.57 -10.72
N GLU A 108 -11.72 -9.76 -11.36
CA GLU A 108 -10.33 -10.12 -11.65
C GLU A 108 -9.49 -10.20 -10.37
N TYR A 109 -9.74 -9.29 -9.43
CA TYR A 109 -9.09 -9.33 -8.11
C TYR A 109 -9.67 -10.45 -7.22
N ALA A 110 -10.99 -10.65 -7.24
CA ALA A 110 -11.64 -11.75 -6.51
C ALA A 110 -11.11 -13.11 -6.97
N LYS A 111 -10.98 -13.31 -8.29
CA LYS A 111 -10.34 -14.50 -8.89
C LYS A 111 -8.87 -14.64 -8.49
N ARG A 112 -8.08 -13.56 -8.53
CA ARG A 112 -6.68 -13.59 -8.07
C ARG A 112 -6.56 -14.00 -6.60
N MET A 113 -7.41 -13.47 -5.72
CA MET A 113 -7.42 -13.83 -4.30
C MET A 113 -7.89 -15.27 -4.06
N GLY A 114 -8.85 -15.76 -4.85
CA GLY A 114 -9.26 -17.17 -4.83
C GLY A 114 -8.12 -18.10 -5.24
N GLN A 115 -7.36 -17.75 -6.28
CA GLN A 115 -6.18 -18.51 -6.73
C GLN A 115 -5.04 -18.53 -5.69
N PHE A 116 -4.89 -17.47 -4.88
CA PHE A 116 -3.90 -17.45 -3.79
C PHE A 116 -4.26 -18.37 -2.61
N LYS A 117 -5.52 -18.78 -2.45
CA LYS A 117 -5.94 -19.73 -1.41
C LYS A 117 -5.59 -21.19 -1.73
N GLU A 118 -5.37 -21.52 -3.01
CA GLU A 118 -5.16 -22.91 -3.48
C GLU A 118 -3.70 -23.23 -3.83
N MET A 119 -2.79 -22.28 -3.63
CA MET A 119 -1.41 -22.37 -4.09
C MET A 119 -0.48 -22.76 -2.92
N ASP A 120 0.43 -23.71 -3.16
CA ASP A 120 1.29 -24.38 -2.16
C ASP A 120 1.97 -23.38 -1.19
N THR A 121 1.48 -23.36 0.06
CA THR A 121 1.60 -22.22 0.98
C THR A 121 3.02 -22.03 1.50
N GLU A 122 3.82 -23.10 1.59
CA GLU A 122 5.19 -23.03 2.13
C GLU A 122 6.17 -22.34 1.18
N LYS A 123 6.23 -22.76 -0.09
CA LYS A 123 7.13 -22.16 -1.10
C LYS A 123 6.81 -20.69 -1.36
N LEU A 124 5.53 -20.32 -1.34
CA LEU A 124 5.10 -18.93 -1.48
C LEU A 124 5.44 -18.11 -0.24
N THR A 125 5.39 -18.71 0.95
CA THR A 125 5.78 -18.04 2.20
C THR A 125 7.28 -17.79 2.25
N GLU A 126 8.10 -18.74 1.80
CA GLU A 126 9.55 -18.60 1.72
C GLU A 126 9.96 -17.54 0.67
N LEU A 127 9.41 -17.64 -0.56
CA LEU A 127 9.64 -16.63 -1.59
C LEU A 127 9.19 -15.23 -1.13
N ARG A 128 8.03 -15.15 -0.46
CA ARG A 128 7.52 -13.90 0.11
C ARG A 128 8.49 -13.32 1.14
N SER A 129 9.00 -14.15 2.06
CA SER A 129 9.91 -13.72 3.12
C SER A 129 11.24 -13.21 2.53
N SER A 130 11.76 -13.90 1.53
CA SER A 130 12.95 -13.49 0.80
C SER A 130 12.76 -12.16 0.06
N LEU A 131 11.63 -11.98 -0.63
CA LEU A 131 11.29 -10.70 -1.28
C LEU A 131 11.10 -9.56 -0.27
N GLN A 132 10.50 -9.84 0.90
CA GLN A 132 10.36 -8.85 1.97
C GLN A 132 11.70 -8.40 2.52
N SER A 133 12.62 -9.34 2.76
CA SER A 133 13.98 -9.04 3.21
C SER A 133 14.74 -8.22 2.19
N LEU A 134 14.66 -8.61 0.90
CA LEU A 134 15.29 -7.90 -0.21
C LEU A 134 14.79 -6.45 -0.32
N PHE A 135 13.47 -6.25 -0.33
CA PHE A 135 12.90 -4.90 -0.42
C PHE A 135 13.24 -4.04 0.81
N ARG A 136 13.26 -4.61 2.02
CA ARG A 136 13.68 -3.87 3.21
C ARG A 136 15.12 -3.38 3.08
N SER A 137 16.02 -4.26 2.68
CA SER A 137 17.44 -3.93 2.46
C SER A 137 17.59 -2.86 1.36
N PHE A 138 16.83 -2.99 0.27
CA PHE A 138 16.78 -1.99 -0.80
C PHE A 138 16.35 -0.61 -0.29
N MET A 139 15.27 -0.54 0.49
CA MET A 139 14.76 0.72 1.03
C MET A 139 15.73 1.37 2.02
N LEU A 140 16.37 0.57 2.88
CA LEU A 140 17.41 1.06 3.80
C LEU A 140 18.62 1.59 3.03
N ALA A 141 19.09 0.86 2.03
CA ALA A 141 20.18 1.30 1.16
C ALA A 141 19.85 2.62 0.48
N GLY A 142 18.63 2.77 -0.06
CA GLY A 142 18.18 4.03 -0.67
C GLY A 142 18.12 5.20 0.32
N GLN A 143 17.67 4.95 1.56
CA GLN A 143 17.68 5.99 2.62
C GLN A 143 19.09 6.42 3.02
N HIS A 144 20.05 5.48 3.04
CA HIS A 144 21.45 5.80 3.29
C HIS A 144 22.08 6.57 2.12
N ALA A 145 21.80 6.13 0.89
CA ALA A 145 22.28 6.75 -0.33
C ALA A 145 21.86 8.21 -0.48
N MET A 146 20.63 8.57 -0.07
CA MET A 146 20.15 9.96 -0.11
C MET A 146 20.94 10.95 0.77
N LYS A 147 21.82 10.48 1.66
CA LYS A 147 22.62 11.35 2.54
C LYS A 147 23.95 11.78 1.92
N ASP A 148 24.33 11.19 0.79
CA ASP A 148 25.62 11.41 0.12
C ASP A 148 25.44 11.33 -1.40
N GLU A 149 25.80 12.39 -2.14
CA GLU A 149 25.59 12.46 -3.59
C GLU A 149 26.26 11.32 -4.37
N LYS A 150 27.41 10.85 -3.90
CA LYS A 150 28.12 9.73 -4.53
C LYS A 150 27.40 8.41 -4.28
N GLN A 151 26.94 8.18 -3.05
CA GLN A 151 26.15 6.99 -2.73
C GLN A 151 24.80 6.98 -3.46
N LEU A 152 24.19 8.15 -3.67
CA LEU A 152 22.97 8.29 -4.44
C LEU A 152 23.17 7.85 -5.90
N ALA A 153 24.25 8.31 -6.55
CA ALA A 153 24.59 7.91 -7.91
C ALA A 153 24.86 6.39 -8.01
N ASP A 154 25.59 5.83 -7.05
CA ASP A 154 25.86 4.38 -7.00
C ASP A 154 24.56 3.56 -6.82
N PHE A 155 23.63 4.06 -5.99
CA PHE A 155 22.33 3.43 -5.77
C PHE A 155 21.41 3.52 -7.00
N GLU A 156 21.40 4.66 -7.69
CA GLU A 156 20.67 4.83 -8.95
C GLU A 156 21.18 3.88 -10.04
N GLN A 157 22.50 3.75 -10.16
CA GLN A 157 23.11 2.80 -11.09
C GLN A 157 22.71 1.35 -10.74
N PHE A 158 22.76 0.98 -9.46
CA PHE A 158 22.30 -0.32 -8.98
C PHE A 158 20.83 -0.61 -9.33
N ILE A 159 19.94 0.38 -9.22
CA ILE A 159 18.53 0.25 -9.63
C ILE A 159 18.44 -0.04 -11.13
N GLN A 160 19.15 0.71 -11.97
CA GLN A 160 19.11 0.53 -13.42
C GLN A 160 19.61 -0.85 -13.83
N ASP A 161 20.69 -1.34 -13.21
CA ASP A 161 21.26 -2.64 -13.53
C ASP A 161 20.34 -3.79 -13.06
N THR A 162 19.73 -3.64 -11.88
CA THR A 162 18.73 -4.59 -11.38
C THR A 162 17.50 -4.62 -12.28
N ALA A 163 17.02 -3.47 -12.75
CA ALA A 163 15.88 -3.39 -13.66
C ALA A 163 16.17 -4.14 -14.98
N LYS A 164 17.34 -3.93 -15.59
CA LYS A 164 17.79 -4.66 -16.79
C LYS A 164 17.88 -6.17 -16.54
N GLN A 165 18.41 -6.59 -15.40
CA GLN A 165 18.46 -8.01 -15.04
C GLN A 165 17.06 -8.62 -14.92
N LEU A 166 16.10 -7.89 -14.34
CA LEU A 166 14.72 -8.35 -14.20
C LEU A 166 13.99 -8.45 -15.55
N GLU A 167 14.34 -7.63 -16.54
CA GLU A 167 13.80 -7.74 -17.90
C GLU A 167 14.20 -9.06 -18.57
N SER A 168 15.41 -9.58 -18.31
CA SER A 168 15.86 -10.88 -18.83
C SER A 168 15.04 -12.08 -18.32
N PHE A 169 14.34 -11.93 -17.20
CA PHE A 169 13.41 -12.96 -16.69
C PHE A 169 12.04 -12.93 -17.37
N LYS A 170 11.69 -11.84 -18.08
CA LYS A 170 10.44 -11.74 -18.85
C LYS A 170 10.56 -12.37 -20.23
N GLU A 171 11.73 -12.28 -20.87
CA GLU A 171 11.95 -12.80 -22.24
C GLU A 171 12.01 -14.34 -22.31
N LYS A 172 12.39 -15.03 -21.23
CA LYS A 172 12.44 -16.50 -21.20
C LYS A 172 11.08 -17.21 -21.24
N LYS A 173 9.96 -16.47 -21.31
CA LYS A 173 8.61 -17.04 -21.32
C LYS A 173 7.97 -17.18 -22.71
N ASP A 174 8.59 -16.64 -23.75
CA ASP A 174 8.02 -16.62 -25.11
C ASP A 174 8.56 -17.73 -26.04
N ASP A 175 9.55 -18.52 -25.62
CA ASP A 175 10.14 -19.62 -26.42
C ASP A 175 9.54 -21.02 -26.13
N GLU A 176 8.54 -21.14 -25.26
CA GLU A 176 7.76 -22.38 -25.09
C GLU A 176 6.28 -22.13 -25.44
N LYS A 177 5.98 -22.04 -26.75
CA LYS A 177 4.67 -22.41 -27.29
C LYS A 177 4.72 -22.79 -28.76
#